data_AF-A0A419SV30-F1
#
_entry.id   AF-A0A419SV30-F1
#
_cell.length_a   1.000
_cell.length_b   1.000
_cell.length_c   1.000
_cell.angle_alpha   90.00
_cell.angle_beta   90.00
_cell.angle_gamma   90.00
#
_symmetry.space_group_name_H-M   'P 1'
#
loop_
_entity.id
_entity.type
_entity.pdbx_description
1 polymer ?
#
loop_
_entity_poly.entity_id
_entity_poly.type
_entity_poly.pdbx_seq_one_letter_code
_entity_poly.pdbx_strand_id
1 'polypeptide(L)'
;MLIKEGNAVYHITLTCESSVLKKRIKMRNTQKLVSIKRALECNNQIKKLESHYSINTTQKSPEQVADIVCEIVDELINRSGKNND
;
A
#
# COMPACT_ATOMS: atom_id res chain seq x y z
N MET A 1 -14.84 8.05 9.51
CA MET A 1 -14.71 6.82 8.69
C MET A 1 -15.17 7.23 7.31
N LEU A 2 -14.27 7.28 6.32
CA LEU A 2 -14.50 7.93 5.03
C LEU A 2 -15.74 7.40 4.25
N ILE A 3 -16.12 6.16 4.53
CA ILE A 3 -17.35 5.52 4.02
C ILE A 3 -18.64 6.24 4.51
N LYS A 4 -18.62 6.87 5.69
CA LYS A 4 -19.79 7.55 6.26
C LYS A 4 -20.18 8.85 5.54
N GLU A 5 -19.31 9.35 4.67
CA GLU A 5 -19.55 10.58 3.91
C GLU A 5 -20.06 10.30 2.49
N GLY A 6 -20.45 9.05 2.18
CA GLY A 6 -20.96 8.67 0.84
C GLY A 6 -19.86 8.48 -0.20
N ASN A 7 -18.59 8.59 0.19
CA ASN A 7 -17.45 8.39 -0.71
C ASN A 7 -17.14 6.89 -0.87
N ALA A 8 -16.96 6.46 -2.11
CA ALA A 8 -16.39 5.15 -2.41
C ALA A 8 -14.88 5.18 -2.05
N VAL A 9 -14.48 4.34 -1.09
CA VAL A 9 -13.10 4.29 -0.59
C VAL A 9 -12.52 2.92 -0.88
N TYR A 10 -11.44 2.90 -1.65
CA TYR A 10 -10.71 1.67 -1.95
C TYR A 10 -9.37 1.66 -1.20
N HIS A 11 -9.17 0.59 -0.44
CA HIS A 11 -7.95 0.39 0.34
C HIS A 11 -6.96 -0.47 -0.45
N ILE A 12 -5.74 0.06 -0.64
CA ILE A 12 -4.61 -0.65 -1.24
C ILE A 12 -3.55 -0.90 -0.16
N THR A 13 -3.26 -2.17 0.11
CA THR A 13 -2.23 -2.55 1.09
C THR A 13 -0.91 -2.83 0.38
N LEU A 14 0.17 -2.17 0.81
CA LEU A 14 1.53 -2.45 0.35
C LEU A 14 2.23 -3.36 1.36
N THR A 15 2.63 -4.55 0.92
CA THR A 15 3.35 -5.51 1.77
C THR A 15 4.75 -5.78 1.24
N CYS A 16 5.65 -6.22 2.12
CA CYS A 16 6.93 -6.79 1.72
C CYS A 16 7.42 -7.81 2.75
N GLU A 17 8.46 -8.54 2.37
CA GLU A 17 9.22 -9.37 3.30
C GLU A 17 9.92 -8.55 4.37
N SER A 18 10.03 -9.13 5.57
CA SER A 18 10.70 -8.51 6.72
C SER A 18 12.16 -8.16 6.45
N SER A 19 12.86 -8.93 5.63
CA SER A 19 14.24 -8.70 5.18
C SER A 19 14.36 -7.37 4.43
N VAL A 20 13.49 -7.16 3.44
CA VAL A 20 13.43 -5.95 2.61
C VAL A 20 13.00 -4.75 3.44
N LEU A 21 11.99 -4.91 4.31
CA LEU A 21 11.55 -3.83 5.19
C LEU A 21 12.68 -3.34 6.10
N LYS A 22 13.43 -4.26 6.73
CA LYS A 22 14.61 -3.94 7.56
C LYS A 22 15.65 -3.15 6.74
N LYS A 23 15.95 -3.60 5.52
CA LYS A 23 16.89 -2.91 4.61
C LYS A 23 16.42 -1.48 4.30
N ARG A 24 15.15 -1.31 3.91
CA ARG A 24 14.56 0.00 3.60
C ARG A 24 14.56 0.95 4.79
N ILE A 25 14.25 0.46 5.99
CA ILE A 25 14.30 1.28 7.22
C ILE A 25 15.73 1.69 7.55
N LYS A 26 16.71 0.77 7.46
CA LYS A 26 18.13 1.13 7.67
C LYS A 26 18.57 2.22 6.70
N MET A 27 18.20 2.13 5.42
CA MET A 27 18.46 3.17 4.43
C MET A 27 17.77 4.49 4.77
N ARG A 28 16.56 4.46 5.34
CA ARG A 28 15.83 5.68 5.75
C ARG A 28 16.36 6.28 7.05
N ASN A 29 16.95 5.46 7.93
CA ASN A 29 17.52 5.89 9.21
C ASN A 29 18.81 6.70 9.06
N THR A 30 19.42 6.71 7.89
CA THR A 30 20.46 7.69 7.56
C THR A 30 19.89 9.12 7.50
N GLN A 31 18.57 9.27 7.38
CA GLN A 31 17.85 10.55 7.28
C GLN A 31 16.92 10.82 8.48
N LYS A 32 16.26 9.78 9.04
CA LYS A 32 15.33 9.92 10.17
C LYS A 32 15.26 8.64 11.01
N LEU A 33 15.41 8.73 12.33
CA LEU A 33 15.43 7.55 13.21
C LEU A 33 14.03 6.89 13.30
N VAL A 34 13.88 5.73 12.65
CA VAL A 34 12.71 4.87 12.71
C VAL A 34 13.07 3.56 13.41
N SER A 35 12.27 3.17 14.41
CA SER A 35 12.45 1.89 15.10
C SER A 35 12.12 0.71 14.19
N ILE A 36 13.13 -0.11 13.90
CA ILE A 36 12.99 -1.32 13.09
C ILE A 36 11.99 -2.30 13.72
N LYS A 37 12.04 -2.47 15.05
CA LYS A 37 11.13 -3.36 15.78
C LYS A 37 9.67 -2.95 15.60
N ARG A 38 9.37 -1.67 15.84
CA ARG A 38 8.01 -1.13 15.67
C ARG A 38 7.52 -1.25 14.23
N ALA A 39 8.37 -0.95 13.25
CA ALA A 39 7.96 -1.02 11.86
C ALA A 39 7.64 -2.46 11.39
N LEU A 40 8.39 -3.45 11.88
CA LEU A 40 8.09 -4.87 11.62
C LEU A 40 6.76 -5.30 12.26
N GLU A 41 6.50 -4.85 13.48
CA GLU A 41 5.24 -5.10 14.17
C GLU A 41 4.05 -4.50 13.41
N CYS A 42 4.17 -3.23 12.98
CA CYS A 42 3.16 -2.59 12.12
C CYS A 42 2.97 -3.34 10.79
N ASN A 43 4.05 -3.79 10.14
CA ASN A 43 3.93 -4.55 8.88
C ASN A 43 3.13 -5.86 9.06
N ASN A 44 3.28 -6.54 10.19
CA ASN A 44 2.50 -7.73 10.50
C ASN A 44 1.04 -7.42 10.80
N GLN A 45 0.75 -6.27 11.43
CA GLN A 45 -0.62 -5.81 11.65
C GLN A 45 -1.30 -5.43 10.33
N ILE A 46 -0.60 -4.69 9.47
CA ILE A 46 -1.09 -4.27 8.15
C ILE A 46 -1.46 -5.47 7.28
N LYS A 47 -0.66 -6.55 7.31
CA LYS A 47 -0.96 -7.80 6.59
C LYS A 47 -2.27 -8.47 7.00
N LYS A 48 -2.84 -8.12 8.16
CA LYS A 48 -4.11 -8.66 8.66
C LYS A 48 -5.31 -7.77 8.34
N LEU A 49 -5.08 -6.58 7.81
CA LEU A 49 -6.16 -5.66 7.45
C LEU A 49 -6.81 -6.12 6.15
N GLU A 50 -8.14 -6.12 6.13
CA GLU A 50 -8.87 -6.29 4.88
C GLU A 50 -8.61 -5.09 3.97
N SER A 51 -8.32 -5.39 2.71
CA SER A 51 -8.09 -4.38 1.68
C SER A 51 -8.66 -4.87 0.37
N HIS A 52 -9.06 -3.91 -0.46
CA HIS A 52 -9.63 -4.20 -1.77
C HIS A 52 -8.53 -4.72 -2.71
N TYR A 53 -7.32 -4.19 -2.54
CA TYR A 53 -6.14 -4.57 -3.30
C TYR A 53 -4.94 -4.78 -2.38
N SER A 54 -4.05 -5.70 -2.75
CA SER A 54 -2.81 -5.95 -2.04
C SER A 54 -1.65 -6.07 -3.03
N ILE A 55 -0.58 -5.31 -2.79
CA ILE A 55 0.61 -5.26 -3.65
C ILE A 55 1.80 -5.76 -2.85
N ASN A 56 2.45 -6.84 -3.32
CA ASN A 56 3.74 -7.27 -2.82
C ASN A 56 4.86 -6.46 -3.48
N THR A 57 5.55 -5.65 -2.68
CA THR A 57 6.59 -4.71 -3.10
C THR A 57 8.01 -5.24 -2.88
N THR A 58 8.18 -6.52 -2.50
CA THR A 58 9.48 -7.10 -2.11
C THR A 58 10.57 -6.92 -3.16
N GLN A 59 10.22 -7.13 -4.44
CA GLN A 59 11.14 -7.02 -5.58
C GLN A 59 10.82 -5.84 -6.51
N LYS A 60 10.02 -4.88 -6.04
CA LYS A 60 9.58 -3.74 -6.86
C LYS A 60 10.30 -2.46 -6.46
N SER A 61 10.64 -1.64 -7.45
CA SER A 61 11.07 -0.27 -7.25
C SER A 61 9.87 0.64 -6.90
N PRO A 62 10.09 1.84 -6.35
CA PRO A 62 9.02 2.81 -6.12
C PRO A 62 8.22 3.15 -7.38
N GLU A 63 8.88 3.28 -8.52
CA GLU A 63 8.26 3.60 -9.82
C GLU A 63 7.31 2.47 -10.24
N GLN A 64 7.77 1.22 -10.17
CA GLN A 64 6.93 0.06 -10.47
C GLN A 64 5.73 -0.07 -9.53
N VAL A 65 5.86 0.36 -8.28
CA VAL A 65 4.72 0.38 -7.35
C VAL A 65 3.73 1.49 -7.72
N ALA A 66 4.22 2.66 -8.14
CA ALA A 66 3.38 3.76 -8.59
C ALA A 66 2.59 3.37 -9.85
N ASP A 67 3.23 2.74 -10.83
CA ASP A 67 2.57 2.29 -12.07
C ASP A 67 1.40 1.34 -11.77
N ILE A 68 1.61 0.35 -10.89
CA ILE A 68 0.55 -0.59 -10.47
C ILE A 68 -0.60 0.14 -9.76
N VAL A 69 -0.28 1.13 -8.94
CA VAL A 69 -1.32 1.92 -8.25
C VAL A 69 -2.13 2.74 -9.25
N CYS A 70 -1.49 3.34 -10.26
CA CYS A 70 -2.18 4.05 -11.34
C CYS A 70 -3.11 3.12 -12.12
N GLU A 71 -2.64 1.92 -12.50
CA GLU A 71 -3.47 0.93 -13.19
C GLU A 71 -4.73 0.54 -12.39
N ILE A 72 -4.58 0.33 -11.07
CA ILE A 72 -5.72 0.04 -10.18
C ILE A 72 -6.71 1.21 -10.16
N VAL A 73 -6.21 2.44 -10.07
CA VAL A 73 -7.06 3.63 -10.05
C VAL A 73 -7.81 3.81 -11.38
N ASP A 74 -7.14 3.60 -12.52
CA ASP A 74 -7.77 3.68 -13.84
C ASP A 74 -8.85 2.59 -14.01
N GLU A 75 -8.60 1.38 -13.52
CA GLU A 75 -9.61 0.31 -13.51
C GLU A 75 -10.86 0.72 -12.71
N LEU A 76 -10.66 1.32 -11.53
CA LEU A 76 -11.75 1.79 -10.67
C LEU A 76 -12.56 2.92 -11.31
N ILE A 77 -11.90 3.87 -11.97
CA ILE A 77 -12.55 4.97 -12.71
C ILE A 77 -13.37 4.42 -13.88
N ASN A 78 -12.83 3.46 -14.64
CA ASN A 78 -13.53 2.86 -15.76
C ASN A 78 -14.75 2.03 -15.33
N ARG A 79 -14.70 1.40 -14.15
CA ARG A 79 -15.84 0.67 -13.57
C ARG A 79 -16.94 1.60 -13.07
N SER A 80 -16.60 2.76 -12.49
CA SER A 80 -17.60 3.72 -12.05
C SER A 80 -18.29 4.43 -13.22
N GLY A 81 -17.58 4.66 -14.34
CA GLY A 81 -18.15 5.21 -15.56
C GLY A 81 -19.17 4.30 -16.26
N LYS A 82 -18.95 2.97 -16.24
CA LYS A 82 -19.84 1.99 -16.89
C LYS A 82 -21.16 1.70 -16.16
N ASN A 83 -21.29 2.10 -14.90
CA ASN A 83 -22.52 1.87 -14.11
C ASN A 83 -23.53 3.03 -14.21
N ASN A 84 -23.26 4.05 -15.04
CA ASN A 84 -24.10 5.23 -15.23
C ASN A 84 -24.76 5.31 -16.63
N ASP A 85 -24.63 4.26 -17.44
CA ASP A 85 -25.37 4.07 -18.71
C ASP A 85 -26.43 2.97 -18.55
#